data_AF-A0A6V7MD80-F1
#
_entry.id   AF-A0A6V7MD80-F1
#
_cell.length_a   1.000
_cell.length_b   1.000
_cell.length_c   1.000
_cell.angle_alpha   90.00
_cell.angle_beta   90.00
_cell.angle_gamma   90.00
#
_symmetry.space_group_name_H-M   'P 1'
#
loop_
_entity.id
_entity.type
_entity.pdbx_description
1 polymer ?
#
loop_
_entity_poly.entity_id
_entity_poly.type
_entity_poly.pdbx_seq_one_letter_code
_entity_poly.pdbx_strand_id
1 'polypeptide(L)'
;IRMERLIKIRDQMIKQRPSTKIHFEMASFVEQSLLLELQDMVIPFSDSLGMNEQEIANLYNSMYYGNVSLVADSTPRVATILDYMRVLFKLVRQRSANIENARKLTRIHVHTLAYQAILTVKNSPWKNTMAAAAKASLVAHRHVCGTSN
;
A
#
# COMPACT_ATOMS: atom_id res chain seq x y z
N ILE A 1 -20.90 7.16 11.37
CA ILE A 1 -19.57 7.47 11.96
C ILE A 1 -18.37 7.04 11.09
N ARG A 2 -18.12 5.74 10.83
CA ARG A 2 -16.94 5.29 10.07
C ARG A 2 -16.87 5.86 8.65
N MET A 3 -17.93 5.67 7.86
CA MET A 3 -18.02 6.18 6.49
C MET A 3 -17.84 7.71 6.43
N GLU A 4 -18.44 8.45 7.36
CA GLU A 4 -18.24 9.91 7.44
C GLU A 4 -16.77 10.29 7.66
N ARG A 5 -16.00 9.51 8.44
CA ARG A 5 -14.56 9.73 8.61
C ARG A 5 -13.80 9.45 7.31
N LEU A 6 -14.14 8.37 6.60
CA LEU A 6 -13.52 8.06 5.31
C LEU A 6 -13.82 9.13 4.26
N ILE A 7 -15.04 9.69 4.23
CA ILE A 7 -15.39 10.84 3.39
C ILE A 7 -14.50 12.05 3.73
N LYS A 8 -14.35 12.38 5.01
CA LYS A 8 -13.48 13.49 5.44
C LYS A 8 -12.02 13.28 5.04
N ILE A 9 -11.50 12.06 5.17
CA ILE A 9 -10.14 11.69 4.76
C ILE A 9 -9.99 11.86 3.25
N ARG A 10 -10.92 11.28 2.46
CA ARG A 10 -10.94 11.41 1.00
C ARG A 10 -10.91 12.87 0.57
N ASP A 11 -11.80 13.68 1.14
CA ASP A 11 -11.90 15.11 0.80
C ASP A 11 -10.62 15.86 1.19
N GLN A 12 -9.98 15.50 2.31
CA GLN A 12 -8.67 16.04 2.68
C GLN A 12 -7.57 15.65 1.69
N MET A 13 -7.57 14.42 1.19
CA MET A 13 -6.61 13.93 0.18
C MET A 13 -6.79 14.64 -1.17
N ILE A 14 -8.05 14.83 -1.60
CA ILE A 14 -8.39 15.56 -2.82
C ILE A 14 -7.93 17.02 -2.74
N LYS A 15 -8.09 17.67 -1.58
CA LYS A 15 -7.66 19.06 -1.37
C LYS A 15 -6.14 19.26 -1.40
N GLN A 16 -5.34 18.19 -1.26
CA GLN A 16 -3.88 18.32 -1.32
C GLN A 16 -3.42 18.67 -2.74
N ARG A 17 -2.37 19.48 -2.85
CA ARG A 17 -1.73 19.77 -4.14
C ARG A 17 -1.20 18.48 -4.78
N PRO A 18 -1.20 18.34 -6.12
CA PRO A 18 -0.64 17.16 -6.79
C PRO A 18 0.86 16.91 -6.52
N SER A 19 1.58 17.97 -6.15
CA SER A 19 3.00 17.92 -5.75
C SER A 19 3.20 17.27 -4.38
N THR A 20 2.22 17.36 -3.47
CA THR A 20 2.26 16.72 -2.15
C THR A 20 1.87 15.26 -2.32
N LYS A 21 2.84 14.36 -2.13
CA LYS A 21 2.60 12.92 -2.27
C LYS A 21 1.88 12.34 -1.06
N ILE A 22 0.87 11.52 -1.33
CA ILE A 22 0.08 10.86 -0.31
C ILE A 22 0.48 9.39 -0.24
N HIS A 23 0.88 8.95 0.94
CA HIS A 23 1.20 7.56 1.23
C HIS A 23 0.13 6.99 2.16
N PHE A 24 -0.49 5.89 1.77
CA PHE A 24 -1.42 5.16 2.62
C PHE A 24 -0.75 3.89 3.14
N GLU A 25 -0.54 3.85 4.46
CA GLU A 25 -0.02 2.69 5.17
C GLU A 25 -1.21 1.82 5.58
N MET A 26 -1.27 0.60 5.04
CA MET A 26 -2.24 -0.39 5.48
C MET A 26 -1.80 -0.98 6.82
N ALA A 27 -2.79 -1.33 7.62
CA ALA A 27 -2.59 -2.02 8.88
C ALA A 27 -3.63 -3.13 9.00
N SER A 28 -3.52 -3.92 10.06
CA SER A 28 -4.44 -5.01 10.37
C SER A 28 -5.89 -4.54 10.30
N PHE A 29 -6.71 -5.24 9.54
CA PHE A 29 -8.16 -5.07 9.52
C PHE A 29 -8.84 -6.41 9.77
N VAL A 30 -9.96 -6.37 10.50
CA VAL A 30 -10.75 -7.56 10.86
C VAL A 30 -11.99 -7.66 9.97
N GLU A 31 -12.49 -6.53 9.47
CA GLU A 31 -13.74 -6.45 8.72
C GLU A 31 -13.50 -6.33 7.21
N GLN A 32 -14.04 -7.26 6.43
CA GLN A 32 -14.03 -7.17 4.96
C GLN A 32 -14.69 -5.87 4.45
N SER A 33 -15.74 -5.41 5.15
CA SER A 33 -16.44 -4.17 4.78
C SER A 33 -15.50 -2.97 4.77
N LEU A 34 -14.56 -2.89 5.72
CA LEU A 34 -13.58 -1.81 5.80
C LEU A 34 -12.62 -1.85 4.61
N LEU A 35 -12.14 -3.04 4.23
CA LEU A 35 -11.25 -3.16 3.07
C LEU A 35 -11.93 -2.68 1.78
N LEU A 36 -13.20 -3.01 1.59
CA LEU A 36 -13.98 -2.53 0.45
C LEU A 36 -14.14 -1.01 0.46
N GLU A 37 -14.48 -0.43 1.62
CA GLU A 37 -14.59 1.02 1.76
C GLU A 37 -13.24 1.73 1.51
N LEU A 38 -12.11 1.15 1.96
CA LEU A 38 -10.78 1.70 1.70
C LEU A 38 -10.40 1.65 0.21
N GLN A 39 -10.83 0.60 -0.51
CA GLN A 39 -10.64 0.48 -1.96
C GLN A 39 -11.35 1.58 -2.75
N ASP A 40 -12.44 2.14 -2.21
CA ASP A 40 -13.20 3.21 -2.85
C ASP A 40 -12.81 4.60 -2.35
N MET A 41 -12.50 4.73 -1.06
CA MET A 41 -12.39 6.03 -0.40
C MET A 41 -10.96 6.51 -0.16
N VAL A 42 -9.96 5.63 -0.17
CA VAL A 42 -8.57 5.98 0.20
C VAL A 42 -7.56 5.54 -0.85
N ILE A 43 -7.58 4.28 -1.26
CA ILE A 43 -6.59 3.71 -2.19
C ILE A 43 -6.53 4.50 -3.52
N PRO A 44 -7.65 4.88 -4.16
CA PRO A 44 -7.62 5.62 -5.42
C PRO A 44 -7.02 7.02 -5.31
N PHE A 45 -6.98 7.58 -4.10
CA PHE A 45 -6.51 8.95 -3.84
C PHE A 45 -5.07 8.97 -3.31
N SER A 46 -4.37 7.84 -3.32
CA SER A 46 -3.00 7.70 -2.80
C SER A 46 -1.96 7.59 -3.94
N ASP A 47 -0.82 8.28 -3.80
CA ASP A 47 0.31 8.16 -4.74
C ASP A 47 1.18 6.91 -4.46
N SER A 48 1.18 6.46 -3.19
CA SER A 48 1.94 5.31 -2.70
C SER A 48 1.12 4.47 -1.72
N LEU A 49 1.36 3.17 -1.71
CA LEU A 49 0.83 2.23 -0.71
C LEU A 49 1.97 1.60 0.12
N GLY A 50 1.73 1.37 1.40
CA GLY A 50 2.57 0.62 2.35
C GLY A 50 1.76 -0.53 2.97
N MET A 51 2.37 -1.69 3.18
CA MET A 51 1.70 -2.88 3.73
C MET A 51 2.68 -4.00 4.10
N ASN A 52 2.28 -4.91 5.00
CA ASN A 52 3.00 -6.15 5.25
C ASN A 52 2.54 -7.32 4.35
N GLU A 53 3.06 -8.52 4.59
CA GLU A 53 2.70 -9.75 3.86
C GLU A 53 1.22 -10.15 3.97
N GLN A 54 0.57 -9.86 5.10
CA GLN A 54 -0.84 -10.16 5.32
C GLN A 54 -1.74 -9.19 4.57
N GLU A 55 -1.49 -7.88 4.69
CA GLU A 55 -2.33 -6.88 4.03
C GLU A 55 -2.21 -6.93 2.50
N ILE A 56 -1.02 -7.20 1.95
CA ILE A 56 -0.89 -7.35 0.48
C ILE A 56 -1.65 -8.58 -0.03
N ALA A 57 -1.59 -9.70 0.68
CA ALA A 57 -2.34 -10.89 0.31
C ALA A 57 -3.85 -10.64 0.38
N ASN A 58 -4.32 -9.94 1.41
CA ASN A 58 -5.74 -9.64 1.55
C ASN A 58 -6.24 -8.63 0.51
N LEU A 59 -5.47 -7.58 0.22
CA LEU A 59 -5.81 -6.63 -0.83
C LEU A 59 -5.82 -7.31 -2.20
N TYR A 60 -4.81 -8.15 -2.49
CA TYR A 60 -4.73 -8.92 -3.72
C TYR A 60 -5.98 -9.79 -3.91
N ASN A 61 -6.32 -10.61 -2.91
CA ASN A 61 -7.48 -11.48 -2.98
C ASN A 61 -8.78 -10.69 -3.13
N SER A 62 -8.92 -9.60 -2.38
CA SER A 62 -10.14 -8.79 -2.44
C SER A 62 -10.32 -8.11 -3.80
N MET A 63 -9.26 -7.58 -4.40
CA MET A 63 -9.36 -6.92 -5.70
C MET A 63 -9.44 -7.89 -6.87
N TYR A 64 -8.85 -9.09 -6.76
CA TYR A 64 -8.80 -10.06 -7.85
C TYR A 64 -9.98 -11.06 -7.84
N TYR A 65 -10.36 -11.56 -6.66
CA TYR A 65 -11.41 -12.58 -6.50
C TYR A 65 -12.69 -12.06 -5.84
N GLY A 66 -12.68 -10.84 -5.29
CA GLY A 66 -13.83 -10.29 -4.55
C GLY A 66 -14.02 -10.82 -3.13
N ASN A 67 -13.09 -11.65 -2.62
CA ASN A 67 -13.11 -12.19 -1.26
C ASN A 67 -11.81 -11.87 -0.51
N VAL A 68 -11.84 -11.91 0.82
CA VAL A 68 -10.64 -11.75 1.66
C VAL A 68 -10.13 -13.15 2.04
N SER A 69 -8.82 -13.37 1.97
CA SER A 69 -8.25 -14.63 2.49
C SER A 69 -8.26 -14.58 4.02
N LEU A 70 -8.86 -15.60 4.66
CA LEU A 70 -8.85 -15.73 6.12
C LEU A 70 -7.48 -16.17 6.67
N VAL A 71 -6.57 -16.63 5.80
CA VAL A 71 -5.24 -17.10 6.19
C VAL A 71 -4.21 -16.48 5.26
N ALA A 72 -3.33 -15.64 5.80
CA ALA A 72 -2.12 -15.19 5.13
C ALA A 72 -0.92 -15.98 5.67
N ASP A 73 -0.05 -16.42 4.77
CA ASP A 73 1.24 -17.03 5.13
C ASP A 73 2.17 -15.92 5.65
N SER A 74 2.66 -16.05 6.88
CA SER A 74 3.61 -15.11 7.51
C SER A 74 5.03 -15.18 6.90
N THR A 75 5.29 -16.16 6.04
CA THR A 75 6.60 -16.41 5.40
C THR A 75 6.48 -16.65 3.89
N PRO A 76 5.80 -15.75 3.14
CA PRO A 76 5.52 -16.00 1.74
C PRO A 76 6.81 -15.92 0.92
N ARG A 77 6.87 -16.73 -0.14
CA ARG A 77 7.97 -16.65 -1.12
C ARG A 77 8.06 -15.25 -1.71
N VAL A 78 9.27 -14.72 -1.84
CA VAL A 78 9.54 -13.40 -2.45
C VAL A 78 8.86 -13.25 -3.80
N ALA A 79 8.93 -14.28 -4.65
CA ALA A 79 8.28 -14.29 -5.96
C ALA A 79 6.77 -14.03 -5.88
N THR A 80 6.08 -14.67 -4.93
CA THR A 80 4.64 -14.50 -4.71
C THR A 80 4.29 -13.04 -4.37
N ILE A 81 5.04 -12.43 -3.46
CA ILE A 81 4.81 -11.03 -3.07
C ILE A 81 5.09 -10.07 -4.22
N LEU A 82 6.17 -10.29 -4.99
CA LEU A 82 6.46 -9.47 -6.17
C LEU A 82 5.36 -9.59 -7.24
N ASP A 83 4.75 -10.77 -7.40
CA ASP A 83 3.62 -10.96 -8.32
C ASP A 83 2.35 -10.27 -7.82
N TYR A 84 2.03 -10.37 -6.54
CA TYR A 84 0.94 -9.60 -5.93
C TYR A 84 1.13 -8.11 -6.14
N MET A 85 2.34 -7.58 -5.92
CA MET A 85 2.66 -6.17 -6.15
C MET A 85 2.40 -5.77 -7.61
N ARG A 86 2.80 -6.59 -8.59
CA ARG A 86 2.58 -6.31 -10.02
C ARG A 86 1.11 -6.32 -10.40
N VAL A 87 0.34 -7.29 -9.90
CA VAL A 87 -1.09 -7.40 -10.20
C VAL A 87 -1.86 -6.26 -9.54
N LEU A 88 -1.65 -6.02 -8.24
CA LEU A 88 -2.28 -4.92 -7.53
C LEU A 88 -1.97 -3.56 -8.14
N PHE A 89 -0.72 -3.34 -8.55
CA PHE A 89 -0.36 -2.12 -9.23
C PHE A 89 -1.19 -1.87 -10.50
N LYS A 90 -1.49 -2.93 -11.27
CA LYS A 90 -2.35 -2.83 -12.46
C LYS A 90 -3.81 -2.60 -12.06
N LEU A 91 -4.35 -3.42 -11.15
CA LEU A 91 -5.75 -3.35 -10.73
C LEU A 91 -6.12 -2.00 -10.12
N VAL A 92 -5.31 -1.49 -9.19
CA VAL A 92 -5.55 -0.18 -8.56
C VAL A 92 -5.57 0.92 -9.61
N ARG A 93 -4.63 0.91 -10.56
CA ARG A 93 -4.56 1.92 -11.61
C ARG A 93 -5.71 1.82 -12.61
N GLN A 94 -6.12 0.61 -12.96
CA GLN A 94 -7.27 0.38 -13.84
C GLN A 94 -8.56 0.88 -13.18
N ARG A 95 -8.80 0.52 -11.91
CA ARG A 95 -9.99 0.97 -11.16
C ARG A 95 -9.99 2.49 -10.95
N SER A 96 -8.84 3.07 -10.64
CA SER A 96 -8.71 4.51 -10.39
C SER A 96 -8.81 5.37 -11.66
N ALA A 97 -8.71 4.79 -12.86
CA ALA A 97 -8.72 5.55 -14.12
C ALA A 97 -10.02 6.31 -14.37
N ASN A 98 -11.15 5.79 -13.85
CA ASN A 98 -12.48 6.37 -14.02
C ASN A 98 -12.97 7.14 -12.78
N ILE A 99 -12.12 7.31 -11.77
CA ILE A 99 -12.48 8.01 -10.53
C ILE A 99 -12.01 9.46 -10.63
N GLU A 100 -12.95 10.38 -10.48
CA GLU A 100 -12.65 11.82 -10.48
C GLU A 100 -11.69 12.18 -9.34
N ASN A 101 -10.72 13.06 -9.61
CA ASN A 101 -9.71 13.51 -8.65
C ASN A 101 -8.80 12.39 -8.10
N ALA A 102 -8.84 11.19 -8.69
CA ALA A 102 -7.96 10.09 -8.30
C ALA A 102 -6.48 10.43 -8.58
N ARG A 103 -5.61 9.83 -7.77
CA ARG A 103 -4.17 9.94 -7.91
C ARG A 103 -3.61 8.68 -8.56
N LYS A 104 -2.65 8.88 -9.46
CA LYS A 104 -2.00 7.75 -10.13
C LYS A 104 -1.07 7.06 -9.15
N LEU A 105 -1.37 5.80 -8.80
CA LEU A 105 -0.47 4.98 -8.00
C LEU A 105 0.89 4.83 -8.73
N THR A 106 1.96 5.21 -8.04
CA THR A 106 3.33 5.18 -8.58
C THR A 106 4.34 4.46 -7.71
N ARG A 107 3.96 4.07 -6.48
CA ARG A 107 4.82 3.35 -5.55
C ARG A 107 4.04 2.34 -4.69
N ILE A 108 4.59 1.15 -4.52
CA ILE A 108 4.15 0.17 -3.51
C ILE A 108 5.37 -0.22 -2.70
N HIS A 109 5.27 -0.20 -1.38
CA HIS A 109 6.30 -0.65 -0.46
C HIS A 109 5.73 -1.76 0.40
N VAL A 110 6.25 -2.97 0.21
CA VAL A 110 5.92 -4.11 1.07
C VAL A 110 7.06 -4.31 2.06
N HIS A 111 6.71 -4.42 3.33
CA HIS A 111 7.64 -4.68 4.42
C HIS A 111 7.23 -5.98 5.10
N THR A 112 8.03 -7.02 4.94
CA THR A 112 7.82 -8.29 5.63
C THR A 112 8.80 -8.42 6.79
N LEU A 113 8.61 -9.43 7.63
CA LEU A 113 9.59 -9.77 8.68
C LEU A 113 11.00 -10.03 8.13
N ALA A 114 11.12 -10.65 6.95
CA ALA A 114 12.41 -11.10 6.41
C ALA A 114 13.03 -10.15 5.37
N TYR A 115 12.23 -9.33 4.68
CA TYR A 115 12.73 -8.45 3.62
C TYR A 115 11.80 -7.27 3.33
N GLN A 116 12.37 -6.27 2.66
CA GLN A 116 11.69 -5.08 2.18
C GLN A 116 11.66 -5.10 0.64
N ALA A 117 10.52 -4.80 0.03
CA ALA A 117 10.36 -4.69 -1.42
C ALA A 117 9.71 -3.37 -1.81
N ILE A 118 10.29 -2.64 -2.76
CA ILE A 118 9.75 -1.37 -3.25
C ILE A 118 9.57 -1.43 -4.77
N LEU A 119 8.33 -1.27 -5.22
CA LEU A 119 7.97 -1.08 -6.62
C LEU A 119 7.78 0.40 -6.87
N THR A 120 8.40 0.93 -7.93
CA THR A 120 8.18 2.31 -8.41
C THR A 120 8.03 2.35 -9.92
N VAL A 121 7.37 3.39 -10.42
CA VAL A 121 7.34 3.68 -11.85
C VAL A 121 8.69 4.22 -12.31
N LYS A 122 9.21 3.70 -13.42
CA LYS A 122 10.44 4.23 -14.06
C LYS A 122 10.26 5.71 -14.40
N ASN A 123 11.28 6.52 -14.15
CA ASN A 123 11.27 7.98 -14.35
C ASN A 123 10.19 8.72 -13.53
N SER A 124 9.74 8.14 -12.40
CA SER A 124 8.85 8.83 -11.47
C SER A 124 9.62 9.78 -10.53
N PRO A 125 8.92 10.65 -9.77
CA PRO A 125 9.55 11.53 -8.79
C PRO A 125 10.24 10.79 -7.62
N TRP A 126 10.01 9.48 -7.46
CA TRP A 126 10.63 8.66 -6.42
C TRP A 126 12.11 8.41 -6.76
N LYS A 127 13.00 9.13 -6.08
CA LYS A 127 14.46 8.99 -6.21
C LYS A 127 15.02 8.13 -5.08
N ASN A 128 16.25 7.66 -5.23
CA ASN A 128 17.02 6.96 -4.19
C ASN A 128 16.34 5.69 -3.62
N THR A 129 15.58 4.96 -4.43
CA THR A 129 14.81 3.78 -4.00
C THR A 129 15.67 2.71 -3.32
N MET A 130 16.90 2.48 -3.81
CA MET A 130 17.84 1.54 -3.18
C MET A 130 18.22 1.97 -1.77
N ALA A 131 18.59 3.23 -1.58
CA ALA A 131 18.94 3.77 -0.27
C ALA A 131 17.73 3.79 0.68
N ALA A 132 16.52 4.07 0.15
CA ALA A 132 15.28 4.02 0.91
C ALA A 132 14.99 2.60 1.43
N ALA A 133 15.17 1.57 0.60
CA ALA A 133 15.01 0.17 1.01
C ALA A 133 16.03 -0.22 2.09
N ALA A 134 17.31 0.11 1.91
CA ALA A 134 18.35 -0.16 2.89
C ALA A 134 18.08 0.55 4.23
N LYS A 135 17.67 1.82 4.19
CA LYS A 135 17.33 2.59 5.38
C LYS A 135 16.11 2.00 6.10
N ALA A 136 15.08 1.59 5.38
CA ALA A 136 13.90 0.94 5.97
C ALA A 136 14.27 -0.34 6.73
N SER A 137 15.06 -1.23 6.11
CA SER A 137 15.55 -2.45 6.77
C SER A 137 16.39 -2.14 8.01
N LEU A 138 17.29 -1.14 7.93
CA LEU A 138 18.15 -0.75 9.04
C LEU A 138 17.35 -0.16 10.21
N VAL A 139 16.35 0.66 9.91
CA VAL A 139 15.46 1.24 10.93
C VAL A 139 14.65 0.16 11.62
N ALA A 140 14.09 -0.80 10.88
CA ALA A 140 13.36 -1.94 11.45
C ALA A 140 14.25 -2.74 12.41
N HIS A 141 15.47 -3.07 11.99
CA HIS A 141 16.44 -3.79 12.83
C HIS A 141 16.78 -3.01 14.11
N ARG A 142 17.16 -1.74 13.98
CA ARG A 142 17.54 -0.89 15.13
C ARG A 142 16.40 -0.70 16.11
N HIS A 143 15.18 -0.51 15.60
CA HIS A 143 14.00 -0.36 16.44
C HIS A 143 13.75 -1.61 17.29
N VAL A 144 13.81 -2.80 16.67
CA VAL A 144 13.58 -4.07 17.36
C VAL A 144 14.72 -4.40 18.34
N CYS A 145 15.97 -4.16 17.95
CA CYS A 145 17.14 -4.47 18.79
C CYS A 145 17.49 -3.38 19.81
N GLY A 146 16.80 -2.24 19.82
CA GLY A 146 17.05 -1.15 20.76
C GLY A 146 18.41 -0.47 20.63
N THR A 147 19.08 -0.58 19.47
CA THR A 147 20.41 0.00 19.26
C THR A 147 20.31 1.48 18.86
N SER A 148 20.90 2.37 19.68
CA SER A 148 21.09 3.78 19.34
C SER A 148 22.24 3.94 18.35
N ASN A 149 22.18 4.96 17.47
CA ASN A 149 23.20 5.24 16.45
C ASN A 149 24.62 5.28 17.01
#